data_AF-A0A285V0Y4-F1
#
_entry.id   AF-A0A285V0Y4-F1
#
_cell.length_a   1.000
_cell.length_b   1.000
_cell.length_c   1.000
_cell.angle_alpha   90.00
_cell.angle_beta   90.00
_cell.angle_gamma   90.00
#
_symmetry.space_group_name_H-M   'P 1'
#
loop_
_entity.id
_entity.type
_entity.pdbx_description
1 polymer ?
#
loop_
_entity_poly.entity_id
_entity_poly.type
_entity_poly.pdbx_seq_one_letter_code
_entity_poly.pdbx_strand_id
1 'polypeptide(L)'
;MPTIFSAYEGCQFSNRKILFDTNVWIAIDGFDPRPDTAIYSDFYSEAIKKSNEIVVNDYILGELFNRACRIQYDLEFPDDPSKRQFKKRRQLPSFKDYIETVRDTCLNILDDCLYEPAVGTHCIMSDFFNEAGTGAIDFSDIVIREHCRLNGYIVVSHDADFANCGLDFVTANKRILKNAKQKHPR
;
A
#
# COMPACT_ATOMS: atom_id res chain seq x y z
N MET A 1 19.55 12.14 -3.73
CA MET A 1 19.12 11.05 -4.64
C MET A 1 18.26 10.09 -3.84
N PRO A 2 17.18 9.55 -4.40
CA PRO A 2 16.30 8.62 -3.71
C PRO A 2 17.04 7.31 -3.46
N THR A 3 16.84 6.71 -2.29
CA THR A 3 17.48 5.43 -1.94
C THR A 3 16.48 4.29 -2.03
N ILE A 4 16.86 3.19 -2.70
CA ILE A 4 16.07 1.96 -2.75
C ILE A 4 16.62 0.99 -1.69
N PHE A 5 15.81 0.66 -0.71
CA PHE A 5 16.09 -0.29 0.36
C PHE A 5 15.45 -1.66 0.07
N SER A 6 16.15 -2.71 0.43
CA SER A 6 15.65 -4.08 0.34
C SER A 6 14.91 -4.45 1.62
N ALA A 7 13.62 -4.81 1.53
CA ALA A 7 12.87 -5.33 2.68
C ALA A 7 13.53 -6.60 3.28
N TYR A 8 14.24 -7.39 2.44
CA TYR A 8 15.03 -8.55 2.89
C TYR A 8 16.17 -8.23 3.85
N GLU A 9 16.62 -6.98 3.87
CA GLU A 9 17.72 -6.53 4.74
C GLU A 9 17.16 -5.90 6.02
N GLY A 10 15.85 -5.93 6.23
CA GLY A 10 15.20 -5.29 7.37
C GLY A 10 15.14 -3.76 7.25
N CYS A 11 14.72 -3.10 8.33
CA CYS A 11 14.65 -1.64 8.36
C CYS A 11 16.04 -1.04 8.56
N GLN A 12 16.55 -0.28 7.59
CA GLN A 12 17.92 0.28 7.62
C GLN A 12 18.00 1.73 8.13
N PHE A 13 16.89 2.27 8.65
CA PHE A 13 16.76 3.66 9.06
C PHE A 13 15.89 3.80 10.31
N SER A 14 15.93 4.98 10.93
CA SER A 14 15.18 5.31 12.15
C SER A 14 14.66 6.74 12.11
N ASN A 15 13.64 7.04 12.92
CA ASN A 15 13.03 8.37 13.03
C ASN A 15 12.53 8.94 11.68
N ARG A 16 12.03 8.06 10.81
CA ARG A 16 11.39 8.44 9.54
C ARG A 16 9.89 8.18 9.61
N LYS A 17 9.15 8.91 8.78
CA LYS A 17 7.75 8.60 8.45
C LYS A 17 7.70 7.66 7.26
N ILE A 18 6.93 6.58 7.40
CA ILE A 18 6.85 5.50 6.41
C ILE A 18 5.39 5.31 6.02
N LEU A 19 5.12 5.26 4.72
CA LEU A 19 3.80 4.90 4.20
C LEU A 19 3.88 3.55 3.49
N PHE A 20 3.02 2.63 3.91
CA PHE A 20 2.86 1.32 3.27
C PHE A 20 1.74 1.40 2.24
N ASP A 21 1.99 0.91 1.03
CA ASP A 21 0.96 0.81 0.01
C ASP A 21 -0.13 -0.22 0.42
N THR A 22 -1.27 -0.17 -0.28
CA THR A 22 -2.39 -1.07 0.03
C THR A 22 -2.05 -2.54 -0.19
N ASN A 23 -1.28 -2.87 -1.22
CA ASN A 23 -0.92 -4.26 -1.50
C ASN A 23 -0.01 -4.86 -0.43
N VAL A 24 0.85 -4.04 0.19
CA VAL A 24 1.66 -4.45 1.33
C VAL A 24 0.81 -4.59 2.59
N TRP A 25 -0.16 -3.70 2.85
CA TRP A 25 -1.12 -3.91 3.95
C TRP A 25 -1.89 -5.22 3.81
N ILE A 26 -2.37 -5.52 2.60
CA ILE A 26 -3.05 -6.80 2.30
C ILE A 26 -2.14 -8.00 2.61
N ALA A 27 -0.85 -7.89 2.31
CA ALA A 27 0.11 -8.94 2.63
C ALA A 27 0.38 -9.05 4.13
N ILE A 28 0.49 -7.93 4.85
CA ILE A 28 0.73 -7.89 6.30
C ILE A 28 -0.45 -8.50 7.08
N ASP A 29 -1.67 -8.09 6.72
CA ASP A 29 -2.90 -8.51 7.41
C ASP A 29 -3.45 -9.86 6.92
N GLY A 30 -2.80 -10.48 5.92
CA GLY A 30 -3.16 -11.80 5.42
C GLY A 30 -4.50 -11.88 4.70
N PHE A 31 -5.00 -10.77 4.14
CA PHE A 31 -6.26 -10.75 3.39
C PHE A 31 -6.18 -11.47 2.04
N ASP A 32 -4.99 -11.65 1.48
CA ASP A 32 -4.78 -12.44 0.26
C ASP A 32 -4.21 -13.83 0.60
N PRO A 33 -4.90 -14.93 0.26
CA PRO A 33 -4.38 -16.28 0.46
C PRO A 33 -3.28 -16.67 -0.55
N ARG A 34 -3.00 -15.84 -1.56
CA ARG A 34 -1.88 -16.00 -2.51
C ARG A 34 -0.60 -15.42 -1.91
N PRO A 35 0.60 -15.66 -2.51
CA PRO A 35 1.84 -15.82 -1.74
C PRO A 35 2.06 -14.73 -0.70
N ASP A 36 2.02 -15.18 0.56
CA ASP A 36 2.34 -14.42 1.75
C ASP A 36 3.78 -13.91 1.64
N THR A 37 3.93 -12.58 1.60
CA THR A 37 5.23 -11.93 1.71
C THR A 37 5.47 -11.55 3.16
N ALA A 38 5.65 -12.56 4.01
CA ALA A 38 6.02 -12.41 5.44
C ALA A 38 7.16 -11.41 5.66
N ILE A 39 8.01 -11.20 4.65
CA ILE A 39 9.06 -10.19 4.66
C ILE A 39 8.56 -8.76 4.93
N TYR A 40 7.35 -8.40 4.50
CA TYR A 40 6.79 -7.09 4.81
C TYR A 40 6.28 -6.99 6.25
N SER A 41 5.75 -8.09 6.81
CA SER A 41 5.39 -8.16 8.23
C SER A 41 6.63 -8.08 9.13
N ASP A 42 7.72 -8.74 8.74
CA ASP A 42 9.03 -8.62 9.40
C ASP A 42 9.55 -7.18 9.32
N PHE A 43 9.52 -6.58 8.11
CA PHE A 43 9.94 -5.19 7.91
C PHE A 43 9.11 -4.20 8.74
N TYR A 44 7.78 -4.35 8.76
CA TYR A 44 6.87 -3.54 9.57
C TYR A 44 7.25 -3.60 11.05
N SER A 45 7.47 -4.82 11.56
CA SER A 45 7.87 -5.05 12.94
C SER A 45 9.20 -4.37 13.28
N GLU A 46 10.18 -4.41 12.37
CA GLU A 46 11.46 -3.74 12.55
C GLU A 46 11.35 -2.21 12.44
N ALA A 47 10.54 -1.71 11.53
CA ALA A 47 10.32 -0.28 11.33
C ALA A 47 9.82 0.38 12.62
N ILE A 48 8.82 -0.24 13.28
CA ILE A 48 8.29 0.23 14.57
C ILE A 48 9.39 0.18 15.65
N LYS A 49 10.13 -0.92 15.75
CA LYS A 49 11.23 -1.07 16.74
C LYS A 49 12.33 -0.02 16.60
N LYS A 50 12.48 0.59 15.41
CA LYS A 50 13.46 1.64 15.12
C LYS A 50 12.92 3.06 15.28
N SER A 51 11.82 3.24 16.03
CA SER A 51 11.21 4.54 16.31
C SER A 51 10.79 5.29 15.04
N ASN A 52 10.43 4.55 13.99
CA ASN A 52 9.78 5.15 12.83
C ASN A 52 8.28 5.30 13.12
N GLU A 53 7.66 6.27 12.46
CA GLU A 53 6.23 6.51 12.53
C GLU A 53 5.57 6.00 11.26
N ILE A 54 4.55 5.15 11.40
CA ILE A 54 3.81 4.63 10.26
C ILE A 54 2.69 5.61 9.94
N VAL A 55 2.64 6.06 8.69
CA VAL A 55 1.65 7.01 8.19
C VAL A 55 0.65 6.26 7.30
N VAL A 56 -0.63 6.57 7.49
CA VAL A 56 -1.72 6.07 6.66
C VAL A 56 -2.59 7.23 6.17
N ASN A 57 -3.25 7.05 5.03
CA ASN A 57 -4.18 8.04 4.48
C ASN A 57 -5.50 7.40 4.00
N ASP A 58 -6.42 8.28 3.61
CA ASP A 58 -7.77 7.94 3.15
C ASP A 58 -7.78 7.06 1.89
N TYR A 59 -6.81 7.22 0.99
CA TYR A 59 -6.69 6.39 -0.21
C TYR A 59 -6.26 4.96 0.13
N ILE A 60 -5.24 4.81 0.99
CA ILE A 60 -4.75 3.50 1.42
C ILE A 60 -5.83 2.71 2.14
N LEU A 61 -6.52 3.32 3.11
CA LEU A 61 -7.58 2.66 3.88
C LEU A 61 -8.80 2.34 3.01
N GLY A 62 -9.23 3.28 2.16
CA GLY A 62 -10.35 3.08 1.26
C GLY A 62 -10.09 1.97 0.24
N GLU A 63 -8.87 1.90 -0.29
CA GLU A 63 -8.47 0.83 -1.19
C GLU A 63 -8.34 -0.51 -0.46
N LEU A 64 -7.69 -0.54 0.71
CA LEU A 64 -7.56 -1.74 1.55
C LEU A 64 -8.92 -2.37 1.82
N PHE A 65 -9.87 -1.58 2.32
CA PHE A 65 -11.21 -2.04 2.64
C PHE A 65 -11.91 -2.66 1.42
N ASN A 66 -11.89 -1.95 0.29
CA ASN A 66 -12.54 -2.41 -0.93
C ASN A 66 -11.84 -3.62 -1.55
N ARG A 67 -10.51 -3.65 -1.50
CA ARG A 67 -9.70 -4.70 -2.10
C ARG A 67 -9.78 -5.99 -1.30
N ALA A 68 -9.69 -5.94 0.03
CA ALA A 68 -9.91 -7.09 0.91
C ALA A 68 -11.29 -7.70 0.67
N CYS A 69 -12.35 -6.89 0.66
CA CYS A 69 -13.70 -7.37 0.33
C CYS A 69 -13.77 -8.04 -1.06
N ARG A 70 -13.11 -7.46 -2.08
CA ARG A 70 -13.07 -8.07 -3.42
C ARG A 70 -12.32 -9.40 -3.44
N ILE A 71 -11.24 -9.51 -2.69
CA ILE A 71 -10.47 -10.77 -2.59
C ILE A 71 -11.36 -11.85 -1.96
N GLN A 72 -12.00 -11.57 -0.82
CA GLN A 72 -12.90 -12.53 -0.18
C GLN A 72 -14.05 -12.95 -1.10
N TYR A 73 -14.62 -11.99 -1.82
CA TYR A 73 -15.67 -12.28 -2.76
C TYR A 73 -15.22 -13.27 -3.84
N ASP A 74 -14.01 -13.09 -4.37
CA ASP A 74 -13.44 -13.98 -5.39
C ASP A 74 -13.22 -15.40 -4.85
N LEU A 75 -12.94 -15.53 -3.55
CA LEU A 75 -12.77 -16.82 -2.87
C LEU A 75 -14.10 -17.52 -2.59
N GLU A 76 -15.09 -16.78 -2.08
CA GLU A 76 -16.41 -17.34 -1.75
C GLU A 76 -17.27 -17.65 -2.98
N PHE A 77 -17.07 -16.88 -4.06
CA PHE A 77 -17.94 -16.88 -5.23
C PHE A 77 -17.17 -17.06 -6.54
N PRO A 78 -16.41 -18.16 -6.70
CA PRO A 78 -15.67 -18.44 -7.93
C PRO A 78 -16.57 -18.64 -9.16
N ASP A 79 -17.88 -18.85 -8.94
CA ASP A 79 -18.92 -18.97 -9.96
C ASP A 79 -19.34 -17.64 -10.61
N ASP A 80 -19.00 -16.49 -9.99
CA ASP A 80 -19.24 -15.15 -10.56
C ASP A 80 -17.93 -14.41 -10.84
N PRO A 81 -17.12 -14.86 -11.82
CA PRO A 81 -15.86 -14.21 -12.17
C PRO A 81 -16.06 -12.77 -12.69
N SER A 82 -17.29 -12.45 -13.14
CA SER A 82 -17.67 -11.11 -13.61
C SER A 82 -18.01 -10.14 -12.48
N LYS A 83 -18.12 -10.62 -11.24
CA LYS A 83 -18.45 -9.83 -10.03
C LYS A 83 -19.77 -9.06 -10.14
N ARG A 84 -20.67 -9.47 -11.04
CA ARG A 84 -21.94 -8.76 -11.29
C ARG A 84 -22.82 -8.76 -10.06
N GLN A 85 -22.70 -9.79 -9.23
CA GLN A 85 -23.49 -9.94 -8.01
C GLN A 85 -22.79 -9.39 -6.76
N PHE A 86 -21.60 -8.79 -6.87
CA PHE A 86 -20.83 -8.31 -5.71
C PHE A 86 -21.67 -7.46 -4.75
N LYS A 87 -22.37 -6.44 -5.26
CA LYS A 87 -23.20 -5.54 -4.44
C LYS A 87 -24.35 -6.26 -3.72
N LYS A 88 -24.89 -7.32 -4.32
CA LYS A 88 -26.00 -8.12 -3.75
C LYS A 88 -25.47 -9.12 -2.73
N ARG A 89 -24.47 -9.90 -3.10
CA ARG A 89 -23.88 -10.98 -2.29
C ARG A 89 -23.10 -10.44 -1.09
N ARG A 90 -22.50 -9.25 -1.18
CA ARG A 90 -21.84 -8.60 -0.01
C ARG A 90 -22.78 -8.20 1.13
N GLN A 91 -24.10 -8.28 0.91
CA GLN A 91 -25.11 -8.04 1.94
C GLN A 91 -25.56 -9.34 2.63
N LEU A 92 -25.10 -10.51 2.15
CA LEU A 92 -25.38 -11.78 2.80
C LEU A 92 -24.77 -11.82 4.20
N PRO A 93 -25.42 -12.46 5.19
CA PRO A 93 -24.90 -12.54 6.54
C PRO A 93 -23.47 -13.06 6.62
N SER A 94 -23.15 -14.14 5.90
CA SER A 94 -21.80 -14.73 5.89
C SER A 94 -20.71 -13.75 5.43
N PHE A 95 -21.05 -12.87 4.48
CA PHE A 95 -20.11 -11.90 3.96
C PHE A 95 -19.98 -10.67 4.88
N LYS A 96 -21.03 -10.35 5.64
CA LYS A 96 -21.01 -9.23 6.60
C LYS A 96 -19.99 -9.46 7.71
N ASP A 97 -19.87 -10.69 8.22
CA ASP A 97 -18.88 -11.03 9.25
C ASP A 97 -17.45 -10.73 8.76
N TYR A 98 -17.16 -10.99 7.49
CA TYR A 98 -15.89 -10.62 6.88
C TYR A 98 -15.73 -9.11 6.72
N ILE A 99 -16.77 -8.40 6.29
CA ILE A 99 -16.75 -6.92 6.20
C ILE A 99 -16.46 -6.30 7.58
N GLU A 100 -17.04 -6.84 8.65
CA GLU A 100 -16.78 -6.39 10.02
C GLU A 100 -15.33 -6.65 10.43
N THR A 101 -14.77 -7.80 10.06
CA THR A 101 -13.33 -8.09 10.24
C THR A 101 -12.46 -7.04 9.54
N VAL A 102 -12.74 -6.73 8.27
CA VAL A 102 -11.99 -5.72 7.50
C VAL A 102 -12.15 -4.32 8.10
N ARG A 103 -13.35 -3.98 8.59
CA ARG A 103 -13.61 -2.72 9.31
C ARG A 103 -12.71 -2.63 10.54
N ASP A 104 -12.70 -3.67 11.36
CA ASP A 104 -11.96 -3.67 12.63
C ASP A 104 -10.45 -3.58 12.37
N THR A 105 -9.94 -4.25 11.33
CA THR A 105 -8.54 -4.05 10.88
C THR A 105 -8.26 -2.61 10.48
N CYS A 106 -9.12 -1.97 9.69
CA CYS A 106 -8.92 -0.57 9.30
C CYS A 106 -8.96 0.40 10.50
N LEU A 107 -9.81 0.11 11.49
CA LEU A 107 -9.87 0.89 12.73
C LEU A 107 -8.61 0.72 13.58
N ASN A 108 -8.11 -0.51 13.71
CA ASN A 108 -6.84 -0.76 14.42
C ASN A 108 -5.66 -0.04 13.73
N ILE A 109 -5.61 -0.06 12.39
CA ILE A 109 -4.59 0.69 11.64
C ILE A 109 -4.69 2.20 11.94
N LEU A 110 -5.90 2.75 12.01
CA LEU A 110 -6.09 4.17 12.35
C LEU A 110 -5.66 4.52 13.78
N ASP A 111 -5.83 3.59 14.72
CA ASP A 111 -5.42 3.78 16.12
C ASP A 111 -3.89 3.64 16.29
N ASP A 112 -3.27 2.73 15.53
CA ASP A 112 -1.84 2.41 15.64
C ASP A 112 -0.93 3.30 14.76
N CYS A 113 -1.48 3.93 13.73
CA CYS A 113 -0.72 4.74 12.76
C CYS A 113 -1.08 6.23 12.82
N LEU A 114 -0.17 7.08 12.35
CA LEU A 114 -0.45 8.49 12.13
C LEU A 114 -1.32 8.65 10.87
N TYR A 115 -2.58 9.07 11.06
CA TYR A 115 -3.45 9.41 9.96
C TYR A 115 -3.16 10.81 9.40
N GLU A 116 -2.96 10.91 8.10
CA GLU A 116 -2.86 12.17 7.36
C GLU A 116 -3.64 12.11 6.05
N PRO A 117 -4.52 13.08 5.75
CA PRO A 117 -5.28 13.08 4.49
C PRO A 117 -4.33 13.26 3.30
N ALA A 118 -4.48 12.44 2.26
CA ALA A 118 -3.53 12.40 1.15
C ALA A 118 -3.54 13.71 0.32
N VAL A 119 -4.72 14.31 0.18
CA VAL A 119 -4.93 15.53 -0.60
C VAL A 119 -5.02 16.73 0.34
N GLY A 120 -3.96 17.54 0.35
CA GLY A 120 -3.92 18.82 1.05
C GLY A 120 -4.28 20.01 0.15
N THR A 121 -4.33 21.20 0.73
CA THR A 121 -4.60 22.47 0.01
C THR A 121 -3.54 22.82 -1.04
N HIS A 122 -2.36 22.21 -0.97
CA HIS A 122 -1.26 22.40 -1.90
C HIS A 122 -1.35 21.53 -3.16
N CYS A 123 -2.28 20.56 -3.20
CA CYS A 123 -2.44 19.67 -4.34
C CYS A 123 -3.20 20.36 -5.48
N ILE A 124 -2.62 20.35 -6.69
CA ILE A 124 -3.24 20.89 -7.90
C ILE A 124 -3.90 19.73 -8.65
N MET A 125 -5.21 19.55 -8.46
CA MET A 125 -5.94 18.39 -9.00
C MET A 125 -5.88 18.27 -10.52
N SER A 126 -5.80 19.38 -11.26
CA SER A 126 -5.63 19.33 -12.72
C SER A 126 -4.36 18.63 -13.13
N ASP A 127 -3.28 18.76 -12.37
CA ASP A 127 -2.00 18.10 -12.68
C ASP A 127 -2.14 16.60 -12.50
N PHE A 128 -2.83 16.16 -11.45
CA PHE A 128 -3.09 14.75 -11.20
C PHE A 128 -3.97 14.14 -12.30
N PHE A 129 -5.01 14.85 -12.75
CA PHE A 129 -5.85 14.38 -13.84
C PHE A 129 -5.13 14.35 -15.19
N ASN A 130 -4.28 15.34 -15.47
CA ASN A 130 -3.47 15.36 -16.68
C ASN A 130 -2.51 14.17 -16.72
N GLU A 131 -1.88 13.85 -15.60
CA GLU A 131 -0.98 12.71 -15.50
C GLU A 131 -1.74 11.38 -15.58
N ALA A 132 -2.83 11.23 -14.82
CA ALA A 132 -3.68 10.04 -14.86
C ALA A 132 -4.25 9.81 -16.28
N GLY A 133 -4.54 10.89 -17.01
CA GLY A 133 -5.00 10.85 -18.39
C GLY A 133 -4.02 10.22 -19.38
N THR A 134 -2.74 10.05 -19.02
CA THR A 134 -1.76 9.30 -19.82
C THR A 134 -1.97 7.78 -19.75
N GLY A 135 -2.65 7.28 -18.71
CA GLY A 135 -2.85 5.86 -18.44
C GLY A 135 -1.59 5.11 -18.00
N ALA A 136 -0.50 5.82 -17.70
CA ALA A 136 0.77 5.21 -17.29
C ALA A 136 0.83 4.86 -15.80
N ILE A 137 0.06 5.57 -14.97
CA ILE A 137 -0.01 5.40 -13.52
C ILE A 137 -1.44 5.68 -13.08
N ASP A 138 -1.93 4.92 -12.11
CA ASP A 138 -3.28 5.10 -11.58
C ASP A 138 -3.39 6.38 -10.75
N PHE A 139 -4.59 6.97 -10.73
CA PHE A 139 -4.83 8.23 -10.01
C PHE A 139 -4.52 8.11 -8.50
N SER A 140 -4.87 6.98 -7.87
CA SER A 140 -4.55 6.71 -6.47
C SER A 140 -3.04 6.69 -6.22
N ASP A 141 -2.27 6.08 -7.13
CA ASP A 141 -0.82 6.03 -7.02
C ASP A 141 -0.17 7.40 -7.20
N ILE A 142 -0.70 8.24 -8.10
CA ILE A 142 -0.30 9.65 -8.22
C ILE A 142 -0.50 10.39 -6.90
N VAL A 143 -1.68 10.25 -6.29
CA VAL A 143 -2.02 10.91 -5.02
C VAL A 143 -1.10 10.44 -3.90
N ILE A 144 -0.90 9.13 -3.74
CA ILE A 144 -0.02 8.55 -2.73
C ILE A 144 1.42 9.02 -2.93
N ARG A 145 1.92 8.96 -4.16
CA ARG A 145 3.27 9.42 -4.50
C ARG A 145 3.46 10.88 -4.14
N GLU A 146 2.52 11.74 -4.51
CA GLU A 146 2.64 13.17 -4.26
C GLU A 146 2.55 13.48 -2.75
N HIS A 147 1.66 12.80 -2.03
CA HIS A 147 1.57 12.89 -0.58
C HIS A 147 2.92 12.55 0.09
N CYS A 148 3.56 11.45 -0.33
CA CYS A 148 4.87 11.06 0.19
C CYS A 148 5.98 12.04 -0.21
N ARG A 149 5.95 12.56 -1.44
CA ARG A 149 6.94 13.50 -1.96
C ARG A 149 6.93 14.81 -1.19
N LEU A 150 5.75 15.37 -0.95
CA LEU A 150 5.58 16.65 -0.25
C LEU A 150 6.06 16.59 1.20
N ASN A 151 5.89 15.43 1.85
CA ASN A 151 6.22 15.26 3.26
C ASN A 151 7.53 14.51 3.53
N GLY A 152 8.25 14.07 2.49
CA GLY A 152 9.54 13.38 2.63
C GLY A 152 9.44 11.95 3.18
N TYR A 153 8.32 11.27 2.91
CA TYR A 153 8.04 9.92 3.41
C TYR A 153 8.82 8.86 2.64
N ILE A 154 9.08 7.75 3.32
CA ILE A 154 9.57 6.52 2.70
C ILE A 154 8.36 5.69 2.30
N VAL A 155 8.29 5.26 1.04
CA VAL A 155 7.21 4.38 0.55
C VAL A 155 7.65 2.93 0.62
N VAL A 156 6.79 2.06 1.14
CA VAL A 156 6.93 0.60 1.08
C VAL A 156 5.93 0.08 0.06
N SER A 157 6.40 -0.50 -1.04
CA SER A 157 5.53 -1.10 -2.06
C SER A 157 6.22 -2.27 -2.75
N HIS A 158 5.41 -3.18 -3.29
CA HIS A 158 5.89 -4.19 -4.24
C HIS A 158 5.84 -3.72 -5.71
N ASP A 159 5.22 -2.56 -5.98
CA ASP A 159 5.03 -2.03 -7.32
C ASP A 159 6.30 -1.34 -7.86
N ALA A 160 6.55 -1.55 -9.15
CA ALA A 160 7.65 -0.92 -9.86
C ALA A 160 7.40 0.56 -10.18
N ASP A 161 6.14 1.00 -10.20
CA ASP A 161 5.80 2.38 -10.54
C ASP A 161 6.35 3.35 -9.49
N PHE A 162 6.32 2.99 -8.20
CA PHE A 162 6.92 3.79 -7.12
C PHE A 162 8.46 3.87 -7.17
N ALA A 163 9.15 2.91 -7.80
CA ALA A 163 10.61 2.85 -7.80
C ALA A 163 11.26 3.97 -8.63
N ASN A 164 10.53 4.60 -9.56
CA ASN A 164 11.05 5.67 -10.42
C ASN A 164 10.49 7.05 -10.04
N CYS A 165 9.81 7.18 -8.91
CA CYS A 165 9.09 8.40 -8.52
C CYS A 165 9.93 9.42 -7.74
N GLY A 166 11.23 9.19 -7.58
CA GLY A 166 12.09 10.10 -6.83
C GLY A 166 11.96 10.02 -5.31
N LEU A 167 11.30 8.99 -4.79
CA LEU A 167 11.06 8.75 -3.36
C LEU A 167 12.08 7.75 -2.78
N ASP A 168 12.40 7.92 -1.50
CA ASP A 168 13.02 6.82 -0.74
C ASP A 168 12.03 5.64 -0.72
N PHE A 169 12.51 4.46 -1.08
CA PHE A 169 11.65 3.35 -1.46
C PHE A 169 12.10 2.04 -0.83
N VAL A 170 11.20 1.28 -0.22
CA VAL A 170 11.45 -0.05 0.32
C VAL A 170 10.66 -1.07 -0.48
N THR A 171 11.30 -2.16 -0.89
CA THR A 171 10.61 -3.22 -1.63
C THR A 171 11.22 -4.60 -1.41
N ALA A 172 10.38 -5.63 -1.51
CA ALA A 172 10.78 -7.03 -1.66
C ALA A 172 10.80 -7.47 -3.15
N ASN A 173 10.50 -6.59 -4.10
CA ASN A 173 10.46 -6.94 -5.51
C ASN A 173 11.87 -7.18 -6.07
N LYS A 174 12.23 -8.45 -6.25
CA LYS A 174 13.56 -8.89 -6.71
C LYS A 174 13.99 -8.25 -8.05
N ARG A 175 13.04 -7.95 -8.94
CA ARG A 175 13.33 -7.29 -10.22
C ARG A 175 13.81 -5.86 -10.01
N ILE A 176 13.15 -5.11 -9.13
CA ILE A 176 13.54 -3.73 -8.78
C ILE A 176 14.91 -3.74 -8.10
N LEU A 177 15.11 -4.62 -7.11
CA LEU A 177 16.37 -4.73 -6.38
C LEU A 177 17.56 -5.08 -7.28
N LYS A 178 17.37 -5.96 -8.27
CA LYS A 178 18.41 -6.30 -9.25
C LYS A 178 18.79 -5.08 -10.09
N ASN A 179 17.81 -4.31 -10.56
CA ASN A 179 18.05 -3.12 -11.37
C ASN A 179 18.74 -2.00 -10.58
N ALA A 180 18.39 -1.84 -9.29
CA ALA A 180 19.04 -0.86 -8.41
C ALA A 180 20.53 -1.18 -8.21
N LYS A 181 20.88 -2.45 -7.98
CA LYS A 181 22.28 -2.91 -7.84
C LYS A 181 23.11 -2.70 -9.11
N GLN A 182 22.50 -2.77 -10.29
CA GLN A 182 23.18 -2.54 -11.57
C GLN A 182 23.46 -1.06 -11.85
N LYS A 183 22.62 -0.14 -11.34
CA LYS A 183 22.82 1.31 -11.48
C LYS A 183 23.90 1.87 -10.54
N HIS A 184 24.20 1.15 -9.46
CA HIS A 184 25.25 1.48 -8.50
C HIS A 184 26.20 0.30 -8.28
N PRO A 185 27.05 -0.05 -9.27
CA PRO A 185 28.10 -1.02 -9.05
C PRO A 185 29.02 -0.50 -7.93
N ARG A 186 29.27 -1.37 -6.94
CA ARG A 186 30.19 -1.08 -5.83
C ARG A 186 31.59 -0.75 -6.32
#